data_AF-A0A8T4XI95-F1
#
_entry.id   AF-A0A8T4XI95-F1
#
_cell.length_a   1.000
_cell.length_b   1.000
_cell.length_c   1.000
_cell.angle_alpha   90.00
_cell.angle_beta   90.00
_cell.angle_gamma   90.00
#
_symmetry.space_group_name_H-M   'P 1'
#
loop_
_entity.id
_entity.type
_entity.pdbx_description
1 polymer ?
#
loop_
_entity_poly.entity_id
_entity_poly.type
_entity_poly.pdbx_seq_one_letter_code
_entity_poly.pdbx_strand_id
1 'polypeptide(L)' 'MTKIEGEGDFPCPSCGNLISPDDESGLNYEIVDIKTDRQGRLRELIIICKKCGSEIHLEGFELLDELEEEIEDTSEEEDI' A
#
# COMPACT_ATOMS: atom_id res chain seq x y z
N MET A 1 -14.34 1.85 9.07
CA MET A 1 -13.03 1.53 8.47
C MET A 1 -13.29 0.49 7.41
N THR A 2 -13.02 0.82 6.15
CA THR A 2 -13.24 -0.08 5.01
C THR A 2 -12.03 -0.99 4.93
N LYS A 3 -12.23 -2.28 5.19
CA LYS A 3 -11.21 -3.29 4.99
C LYS A 3 -11.02 -3.44 3.48
N ILE A 4 -9.82 -3.16 2.99
CA ILE A 4 -9.44 -3.41 1.59
C ILE A 4 -9.26 -4.92 1.43
N GLU A 5 -10.23 -5.57 0.81
CA GLU A 5 -10.12 -6.96 0.34
C GLU A 5 -10.00 -6.91 -1.19
N GLY A 6 -8.83 -7.25 -1.73
CA GLY A 6 -8.52 -7.16 -3.17
C GLY A 6 -7.04 -6.95 -3.43
N GLU A 7 -6.64 -6.88 -4.71
CA GLU A 7 -5.24 -6.73 -5.20
C GLU A 7 -4.55 -5.39 -4.82
N GLY A 8 -5.04 -4.70 -3.80
CA GLY A 8 -4.55 -3.39 -3.35
C GLY A 8 -5.28 -2.19 -3.96
N ASP A 9 -6.26 -2.42 -4.84
CA ASP A 9 -7.12 -1.38 -5.40
C ASP A 9 -8.03 -0.75 -4.33
N PHE A 10 -8.13 0.58 -4.33
CA PHE A 10 -9.00 1.30 -3.42
C PHE A 10 -9.60 2.57 -4.05
N PRO A 11 -10.83 2.96 -3.66
CA PRO A 11 -11.41 4.22 -4.12
C PRO A 11 -10.80 5.41 -3.37
N CYS A 12 -10.45 6.46 -4.10
CA CYS A 12 -10.12 7.76 -3.54
C CYS A 12 -11.21 8.20 -2.55
N PRO A 13 -10.87 8.51 -1.29
CA PRO A 13 -11.86 8.81 -0.25
C PRO A 13 -12.62 10.12 -0.53
N SER A 14 -12.05 11.02 -1.34
CA SER A 14 -12.69 12.30 -1.68
C SER A 14 -13.63 12.23 -2.88
N CYS A 15 -13.33 11.42 -3.91
CA CYS A 15 -14.08 11.47 -5.18
C CYS A 15 -14.51 10.09 -5.72
N GLY A 16 -14.10 9.01 -5.06
CA GLY A 16 -14.42 7.64 -5.47
C GLY A 16 -13.69 7.16 -6.73
N ASN A 17 -12.70 7.91 -7.24
CA ASN A 17 -11.87 7.39 -8.34
C ASN A 17 -11.14 6.13 -7.89
N LEU A 18 -11.18 5.07 -8.68
CA LEU A 18 -10.40 3.88 -8.37
C LEU A 18 -8.91 4.18 -8.53
N ILE A 19 -8.14 3.91 -7.48
CA ILE A 19 -6.68 3.99 -7.48
C ILE A 19 -6.19 2.54 -7.42
N SER A 20 -5.38 2.18 -8.40
CA SER A 20 -4.80 0.84 -8.52
C SER A 20 -3.28 0.94 -8.36
N PRO A 21 -2.65 0.09 -7.52
CA PRO A 21 -1.20 0.01 -7.41
C PRO A 21 -0.52 -0.34 -8.74
N ASP A 22 -1.19 -1.12 -9.58
CA ASP A 22 -0.67 -1.56 -10.90
C ASP A 22 -0.74 -0.48 -11.98
N ASP A 23 -1.36 0.67 -11.69
CA ASP A 23 -1.41 1.78 -12.64
C ASP A 23 -0.08 2.54 -12.72
N GLU A 24 0.79 2.09 -13.62
CA GLU A 24 2.07 2.72 -13.94
C GLU A 24 1.94 3.94 -14.88
N SER A 25 0.72 4.28 -15.33
CA SER A 25 0.53 5.37 -16.30
C SER A 25 0.80 6.76 -15.70
N GLY A 26 0.77 6.90 -14.37
CA GLY A 26 0.87 8.16 -13.65
C GLY A 26 -0.32 9.11 -13.88
N LEU A 27 -1.41 8.61 -14.47
CA LEU A 27 -2.59 9.41 -14.81
C LEU A 27 -3.62 9.47 -13.68
N ASN A 28 -3.74 8.42 -12.85
CA ASN A 28 -4.72 8.39 -11.76
C ASN A 28 -4.21 8.98 -10.45
N TYR A 29 -2.92 8.83 -10.16
CA TYR A 29 -2.30 9.32 -8.94
C TYR A 29 -0.84 9.71 -9.16
N GLU A 30 -0.27 10.40 -8.17
CA GLU A 30 1.16 10.72 -8.10
C GLU A 30 1.66 10.44 -6.69
N ILE A 31 2.82 9.80 -6.58
CA ILE A 31 3.50 9.61 -5.30
C ILE A 31 4.20 10.91 -4.93
N VAL A 32 3.87 11.44 -3.76
CA VAL A 32 4.43 12.69 -3.25
C VAL A 32 5.52 12.43 -2.22
N ASP A 33 5.31 11.45 -1.33
CA ASP A 33 6.26 11.13 -0.29
C ASP A 33 6.19 9.64 0.08
N ILE A 34 7.33 9.12 0.51
CA ILE A 34 7.50 7.75 0.98
C ILE A 34 8.29 7.80 2.27
N LYS A 35 7.68 7.36 3.37
CA LYS A 35 8.34 7.31 4.68
C LYS A 35 8.68 5.88 5.04
N THR A 36 9.96 5.66 5.32
CA THR A 36 10.49 4.37 5.75
C THR A 36 11.07 4.46 7.16
N ASP A 37 11.14 3.32 7.85
CA ASP A 37 11.84 3.21 9.12
C ASP A 37 13.37 3.05 8.95
N ARG A 38 14.07 2.85 10.06
CA ARG A 38 15.54 2.67 10.06
C ARG A 38 16.01 1.39 9.37
N GLN A 39 15.12 0.41 9.20
CA GLN A 39 15.39 -0.85 8.52
C GLN A 39 14.98 -0.78 7.04
N GLY A 40 14.45 0.36 6.57
CA GLY A 40 14.02 0.56 5.19
C GLY A 40 12.58 0.10 4.91
N ARG A 41 11.81 -0.28 5.95
CA ARG A 41 10.45 -0.79 5.81
C ARG A 41 9.46 0.36 5.64
N LEU A 42 8.48 0.21 4.76
CA LEU A 42 7.49 1.23 4.47
C LEU A 42 6.60 1.47 5.70
N ARG A 43 6.35 2.74 6.04
CA ARG A 43 5.51 3.15 7.17
C ARG A 43 4.35 4.03 6.74
N GLU A 44 4.59 4.90 5.77
CA GLU A 44 3.57 5.78 5.22
C GLU A 44 3.85 6.03 3.74
N LEU A 45 2.80 6.06 2.94
CA LEU A 45 2.84 6.42 1.53
C LEU A 45 1.83 7.55 1.30
N ILE A 46 2.32 8.69 0.80
CA ILE A 46 1.49 9.86 0.54
C ILE A 46 1.34 10.01 -0.98
N ILE A 47 0.09 9.98 -1.44
CA ILE A 47 -0.23 10.12 -2.86
C ILE A 47 -1.25 11.24 -3.10
N ILE A 48 -1.21 11.83 -4.28
CA ILE A 48 -2.20 12.79 -4.74
C ILE A 48 -3.07 12.15 -5.80
N CYS A 49 -4.39 12.21 -5.61
CA CYS A 49 -5.34 11.81 -6.65
C CYS A 49 -5.31 12.85 -7.79
N LYS A 50 -4.92 12.45 -9.00
CA LYS A 50 -4.88 13.36 -10.16
C LYS A 50 -6.26 13.82 -10.64
N LYS A 51 -7.33 13.11 -10.25
CA LYS A 51 -8.71 13.48 -10.63
C LYS A 51 -9.27 14.66 -9.84
N CYS A 52 -9.07 14.65 -8.53
CA CYS A 52 -9.66 15.66 -7.63
C CYS A 52 -8.63 16.49 -6.85
N GLY A 53 -7.35 16.13 -6.91
CA GLY A 53 -6.25 16.80 -6.22
C GLY A 53 -6.16 16.48 -4.72
N SER A 54 -6.97 15.55 -4.20
CA SER A 54 -6.91 15.20 -2.78
C SER A 54 -5.61 14.48 -2.43
N GLU A 55 -5.00 14.87 -1.34
CA GLU A 55 -3.90 14.15 -0.69
C GLU A 55 -4.46 12.95 0.09
N ILE A 56 -3.83 11.80 -0.08
CA ILE A 56 -4.23 10.53 0.49
C ILE A 56 -3.03 9.96 1.23
N HIS A 57 -3.23 9.65 2.51
CA HIS A 57 -2.23 9.04 3.38
C HIS A 57 -2.57 7.58 3.56
N LEU A 58 -1.67 6.71 3.12
CA LEU A 58 -1.74 5.28 3.34
C LEU A 58 -0.80 4.95 4.50
N GLU A 59 -1.34 4.27 5.51
CA GLU A 59 -0.69 3.90 6.77
C GLU A 59 -1.05 2.44 7.10
N GLY A 60 -0.47 1.88 8.17
CA GLY A 60 -0.76 0.51 8.61
C GLY A 60 0.15 -0.56 7.99
N PHE A 61 1.26 -0.13 7.39
CA PHE A 61 2.24 -1.04 6.77
C PHE A 61 3.04 -1.85 7.80
N GLU A 62 2.96 -1.53 9.09
CA GLU A 62 3.51 -2.35 10.18
C GLU A 62 2.95 -3.77 10.22
N LEU A 63 1.73 -4.00 9.73
CA LEU A 63 1.15 -5.33 9.63
C LEU A 63 1.86 -6.20 8.58
N LEU A 64 2.58 -5.60 7.63
CA LEU A 64 3.39 -6.35 6.68
C LEU A 64 4.62 -6.97 7.34
N ASP A 65 5.15 -6.35 8.40
CA ASP A 65 6.27 -6.89 9.16
C ASP A 65 5.88 -8.22 9.82
N GLU A 66 4.66 -8.31 10.36
CA GLU A 66 4.13 -9.50 11.03
C GLU A 66 3.90 -10.67 10.05
N LEU A 67 3.48 -10.36 8.81
CA LEU A 67 3.29 -11.36 7.75
C LEU A 67 4.61 -11.93 7.22
N GLU A 68 5.66 -11.12 7.17
CA GLU A 68 6.98 -11.55 6.70
C GLU A 68 7.61 -12.58 7.67
N GLU A 69 7.41 -12.38 8.98
CA GLU A 69 7.83 -13.31 10.03
C GLU A 69 7.07 -14.66 9.94
N GLU A 70 5.76 -14.66 9.61
CA GLU A 70 4.98 -15.91 9.44
C GLU A 70 5.40 -16.74 8.20
N ILE A 71 5.93 -16.10 7.15
CA ILE A 71 6.36 -16.78 5.92
C ILE A 71 7.72 -17.46 6.12
N GLU A 72 8.63 -16.87 6.91
CA GLU A 72 9.91 -17.50 7.24
C GLU A 72 9.71 -18.83 7.99
N ASP A 73 8.74 -18.90 8.92
CA ASP A 73 8.42 -20.11 9.70
C ASP A 73 7.77 -21.25 8.88
N THR A 74 7.18 -20.97 7.72
CA THR A 74 6.49 -21.98 6.89
C THR A 74 7.34 -22.54 5.75
N SER A 75 8.52 -21.96 5.50
CA SER A 75 9.43 -22.39 4.43
C SER A 75 10.35 -23.56 4.79
N GLU A 76 10.35 -24.03 6.05
CA GLU A 76 11.19 -25.15 6.52
C GLU A 76 10.56 -26.56 6.33
N GLU A 77 9.32 -26.68 5.81
CA GLU A 77 8.61 -27.98 5.69
C GLU A 77 8.49 -28.58 4.26
N GLU A 78 9.24 -28.10 3.26
CA GLU A 78 9.25 -28.70 1.88
C GLU A 78 10.53 -29.45 1.51
N ASP A 79 11.25 -30.03 2.49
CA ASP A 79 12.34 -30.99 2.23
C ASP A 79 12.20 -32.23 3.16
N ILE A 80 11.29 -33.17 2.83
CA ILE A 80 11.36 -34.62 3.17
C ILE A 80 10.54 -35.45 2.18
#